data_AF-I3D4M6-F1
#
_entry.id   AF-I3D4M6-F1
#
_cell.length_a   1.000
_cell.length_b   1.000
_cell.length_c   1.000
_cell.angle_alpha   90.00
_cell.angle_beta   90.00
_cell.angle_gamma   90.00
#
_symmetry.space_group_name_H-M   'P 1'
#
loop_
_entity.id
_entity.type
_entity.pdbx_description
1 polymer ?
#
loop_
_entity_poly.entity_id
_entity_poly.type
_entity_poly.pdbx_seq_one_letter_code
_entity_poly.pdbx_strand_id
1 'polypeptide(L)'
;MIIPASSFAFAEHIFNPDAFAQYLDISQLGSDKVTLTFDGKPYDLYYGYHGSLDAIGTEHLFPTLSTMKINEDRKSLEITMADVPETTDFWVRMPDDVIYAEKENYIVLVDGIDTGYDLMKFPNDHVIGLIITEDTEHVEIIGTYVIPEFGSIAVMILGISILGVVYYSRRSSGLCMSRINDK
;
A
#
# COMPACT_ATOMS: atom_id res chain seq x y z
N MET A 1 13.39 29.82 22.74
CA MET A 1 12.06 29.17 22.79
C MET A 1 12.19 27.89 21.98
N ILE A 2 12.22 26.75 22.66
CA ILE A 2 12.46 25.44 22.05
C ILE A 2 11.08 24.91 21.64
N ILE A 3 10.85 24.76 20.34
CA ILE A 3 9.67 24.08 19.82
C ILE A 3 10.05 22.59 19.76
N PRO A 4 9.32 21.67 20.43
CA PRO A 4 9.59 20.25 20.26
C PRO A 4 9.16 19.86 18.84
N ALA A 5 10.06 19.21 18.10
CA ALA A 5 9.70 18.52 16.87
C ALA A 5 8.75 17.37 17.24
N SER A 6 7.46 17.55 16.96
CA SER A 6 6.49 16.47 16.98
C SER A 6 6.76 15.59 15.76
N SER A 7 7.60 14.57 15.95
CA SER A 7 7.77 13.45 15.03
C SER A 7 6.55 12.54 15.10
N PHE A 8 5.46 12.99 14.47
CA PHE A 8 4.37 12.14 14.01
C PHE A 8 4.02 12.68 12.63
N ALA A 9 4.43 11.98 11.58
CA ALA A 9 3.98 12.26 10.22
C ALA A 9 2.50 11.86 10.15
N PHE A 10 1.64 12.78 10.54
CA PHE A 10 0.22 12.71 10.26
C PHE A 10 0.05 12.79 8.74
N ALA A 11 -0.88 12.05 8.15
CA ALA A 11 -1.25 12.23 6.74
C ALA A 11 -1.38 13.74 6.48
N GLU A 12 -0.53 14.28 5.61
CA GLU A 12 -0.52 15.71 5.36
C GLU A 12 -1.74 16.00 4.49
N HIS A 13 -2.84 16.43 5.12
CA HIS A 13 -4.08 16.72 4.41
C HIS A 13 -3.84 17.83 3.38
N ILE A 14 -3.80 17.46 2.11
CA ILE A 14 -3.61 18.38 0.99
C ILE A 14 -4.99 18.90 0.53
N PHE A 15 -6.00 18.06 0.65
CA PHE A 15 -7.41 18.34 0.39
C PHE A 15 -8.16 18.68 1.68
N ASN A 16 -9.30 19.33 1.51
CA ASN A 16 -10.25 19.47 2.61
C ASN A 16 -10.91 18.09 2.88
N PRO A 17 -10.81 17.51 4.10
CA PRO A 17 -11.21 16.13 4.37
C PRO A 17 -12.71 15.87 4.13
N ASP A 18 -13.58 16.82 4.48
CA ASP A 18 -15.03 16.69 4.25
C ASP A 18 -15.36 16.74 2.75
N ALA A 19 -14.61 17.54 1.99
CA ALA A 19 -14.78 17.65 0.55
C ALA A 19 -14.24 16.41 -0.18
N PHE A 20 -13.07 15.90 0.23
CA PHE A 20 -12.47 14.68 -0.33
C PHE A 20 -13.36 13.45 -0.12
N ALA A 21 -14.01 13.35 1.05
CA ALA A 21 -14.98 12.30 1.34
C ALA A 21 -16.17 12.31 0.38
N GLN A 22 -16.82 13.48 0.27
CA GLN A 22 -17.97 13.64 -0.60
C GLN A 22 -17.60 13.43 -2.08
N TYR A 23 -16.41 13.88 -2.48
CA TYR A 23 -15.88 13.71 -3.81
C TYR A 23 -15.70 12.23 -4.17
N LEU A 24 -15.15 11.42 -3.26
CA LEU A 24 -14.84 10.03 -3.53
C LEU A 24 -16.10 9.17 -3.69
N ASP A 25 -17.15 9.46 -2.92
CA ASP A 25 -18.45 8.79 -3.06
C ASP A 25 -19.06 8.97 -4.46
N ILE A 26 -18.84 10.13 -5.08
CA ILE A 26 -19.35 10.45 -6.43
C ILE A 26 -18.40 9.89 -7.50
N SER A 27 -17.08 9.93 -7.26
CA SER A 27 -16.04 9.56 -8.22
C SER A 27 -15.89 8.05 -8.41
N GLN A 28 -16.40 7.22 -7.49
CA GLN A 28 -16.50 5.77 -7.69
C GLN A 28 -17.25 5.39 -8.98
N LEU A 29 -18.20 6.21 -9.43
CA LEU A 29 -18.98 5.98 -10.66
C LEU A 29 -18.20 6.29 -11.95
N GLY A 30 -17.13 7.10 -11.87
CA GLY A 30 -16.28 7.50 -12.99
C GLY A 30 -14.85 6.96 -12.93
N SER A 31 -14.61 5.97 -12.08
CA SER A 31 -13.28 5.40 -11.86
C SER A 31 -12.90 4.37 -12.93
N ASP A 32 -11.62 4.39 -13.31
CA ASP A 32 -11.03 3.34 -14.11
C ASP A 32 -10.51 2.22 -13.21
N LYS A 33 -10.41 1.01 -13.77
CA LYS A 33 -10.00 -0.19 -13.04
C LYS A 33 -8.74 -0.80 -13.64
N VAL A 34 -7.77 -1.10 -12.79
CA VAL A 34 -6.60 -1.92 -13.11
C VAL A 34 -6.61 -3.16 -12.24
N THR A 35 -6.48 -4.32 -12.86
CA THR A 35 -6.31 -5.59 -12.15
C THR A 35 -4.83 -5.94 -12.10
N LEU A 36 -4.25 -5.92 -10.90
CA LEU A 36 -2.88 -6.37 -10.65
C LEU A 36 -2.90 -7.83 -10.23
N THR A 37 -1.97 -8.64 -10.74
CA THR A 37 -1.82 -10.03 -10.30
C THR A 37 -0.59 -10.14 -9.42
N PHE A 38 -0.80 -10.59 -8.19
CA PHE A 38 0.25 -10.74 -7.19
C PHE A 38 0.15 -12.11 -6.53
N ASP A 39 1.25 -12.87 -6.52
CA ASP A 39 1.30 -14.26 -6.02
C ASP A 39 0.15 -15.17 -6.55
N GLY A 40 -0.23 -14.98 -7.81
CA GLY A 40 -1.31 -15.72 -8.47
C GLY A 40 -2.73 -15.30 -8.06
N LYS A 41 -2.89 -14.25 -7.24
CA LYS A 41 -4.18 -13.65 -6.88
C LYS A 41 -4.40 -12.32 -7.62
N PRO A 42 -5.60 -12.11 -8.19
CA PRO A 42 -5.96 -10.83 -8.79
C PRO A 42 -6.43 -9.84 -7.72
N TYR A 43 -5.95 -8.62 -7.78
CA TYR A 43 -6.37 -7.48 -6.97
C TYR A 43 -6.87 -6.38 -7.89
N ASP A 44 -8.11 -5.94 -7.68
CA ASP A 44 -8.71 -4.85 -8.43
C ASP A 44 -8.42 -3.52 -7.72
N LEU A 45 -7.72 -2.63 -8.42
CA LEU A 45 -7.47 -1.26 -8.00
C LEU A 45 -8.33 -0.33 -8.85
N TYR A 46 -8.90 0.69 -8.20
CA TYR A 46 -9.70 1.71 -8.87
C TYR A 46 -8.96 3.03 -8.76
N TYR A 47 -8.88 3.79 -9.84
CA TYR A 47 -8.26 5.10 -9.82
C TYR A 47 -9.11 6.10 -10.60
N GLY A 48 -8.88 7.38 -10.34
CA GLY A 48 -9.56 8.44 -11.06
C GLY A 48 -8.83 9.76 -10.98
N TYR A 49 -9.31 10.68 -11.81
CA TYR A 49 -8.87 12.05 -11.90
C TYR A 49 -10.07 12.95 -11.74
N HIS A 50 -9.94 14.05 -11.00
CA HIS A 50 -11.02 14.99 -10.74
C HIS A 50 -12.30 14.39 -10.11
N GLY A 51 -13.09 15.27 -9.51
CA GLY A 51 -14.34 14.91 -8.86
C GLY A 51 -15.38 14.83 -9.93
N SER A 52 -16.19 13.78 -9.92
CA SER A 52 -17.19 13.53 -10.97
C SER A 52 -18.19 14.69 -11.21
N LEU A 53 -18.22 15.75 -10.38
CA LEU A 53 -19.06 16.95 -10.58
C LEU A 53 -18.38 18.08 -11.37
N ASP A 54 -17.07 18.27 -11.27
CA ASP A 54 -16.37 19.38 -11.93
C ASP A 54 -16.10 19.09 -13.42
N ALA A 55 -16.23 17.82 -13.83
CA ALA A 55 -16.07 17.36 -15.21
C ALA A 55 -17.33 17.54 -16.09
N ILE A 56 -18.45 18.06 -15.54
CA ILE A 56 -19.68 18.26 -16.31
C ILE A 56 -19.64 19.62 -17.03
N GLY A 57 -19.24 19.61 -18.30
CA GLY A 57 -19.44 20.74 -19.22
C GLY A 57 -18.19 21.46 -19.72
N THR A 58 -17.00 20.98 -19.35
CA THR A 58 -15.69 21.49 -19.77
C THR A 58 -14.91 20.38 -20.47
N GLU A 59 -14.30 20.69 -21.63
CA GLU A 59 -13.38 19.76 -22.32
C GLU A 59 -12.06 19.68 -21.55
N HIS A 60 -12.07 18.92 -20.44
CA HIS A 60 -10.85 18.61 -19.72
C HIS A 60 -10.07 17.50 -20.44
N LEU A 61 -8.77 17.73 -20.60
CA LEU A 61 -7.85 16.68 -21.03
C LEU A 61 -7.56 15.84 -19.79
N PHE A 62 -7.91 14.56 -19.84
CA PHE A 62 -7.63 13.65 -18.72
C PHE A 62 -6.21 13.11 -18.82
N PRO A 63 -5.51 12.94 -17.68
CA PRO A 63 -4.26 12.23 -17.68
C PRO A 63 -4.45 10.80 -18.20
N THR A 64 -3.43 10.29 -18.87
CA THR A 64 -3.40 8.93 -19.40
C THR A 64 -2.42 8.09 -18.59
N LEU A 65 -2.89 6.99 -18.02
CA LEU A 65 -2.04 6.04 -17.32
C LEU A 65 -1.34 5.10 -18.32
N SER A 66 -0.01 4.97 -18.20
CA SER A 66 0.78 4.02 -19.00
C SER A 66 0.80 2.65 -18.35
N THR A 67 1.27 2.59 -17.09
CA THR A 67 1.38 1.35 -16.34
C THR A 67 1.21 1.60 -14.84
N MET A 68 0.60 0.64 -14.15
CA MET A 68 0.56 0.58 -12.70
C MET A 68 1.09 -0.79 -12.27
N LYS A 69 2.06 -0.83 -11.36
CA LYS A 69 2.74 -2.05 -10.92
C LYS A 69 3.09 -1.98 -9.44
N ILE A 70 3.15 -3.13 -8.78
CA ILE A 70 3.64 -3.25 -7.41
C ILE A 70 5.12 -3.60 -7.46
N ASN A 71 5.92 -2.89 -6.67
CA ASN A 71 7.31 -3.19 -6.39
C ASN A 71 7.41 -3.82 -4.99
N GLU A 72 7.64 -5.13 -4.94
CA GLU A 72 7.75 -5.90 -3.70
C GLU A 72 8.96 -5.51 -2.86
N ASP A 73 10.09 -5.26 -3.52
CA ASP A 73 11.36 -4.95 -2.86
C ASP A 73 11.30 -3.59 -2.16
N ARG A 74 10.68 -2.61 -2.83
CA ARG A 74 10.50 -1.24 -2.33
C ARG A 74 9.21 -1.06 -1.52
N LYS A 75 8.34 -2.06 -1.55
CA LYS A 75 7.02 -2.05 -0.91
C LYS A 75 6.14 -0.89 -1.40
N SER A 76 6.15 -0.66 -2.70
CA SER A 76 5.53 0.52 -3.32
C SER A 76 4.64 0.19 -4.50
N LEU A 77 3.65 1.06 -4.74
CA LEU A 77 2.85 1.08 -5.97
C LEU A 77 3.50 2.10 -6.89
N GLU A 78 4.06 1.62 -7.99
CA GLU A 78 4.67 2.44 -9.02
C GLU A 78 3.66 2.67 -10.14
N ILE A 79 3.38 3.93 -10.40
CA ILE A 79 2.44 4.39 -11.41
C ILE A 79 3.24 5.23 -12.39
N THR A 80 3.16 4.88 -13.67
CA THR A 80 3.77 5.63 -14.76
C THR A 80 2.67 6.24 -15.59
N MET A 81 2.67 7.56 -15.70
CA MET A 81 1.76 8.29 -16.56
C MET A 81 2.34 8.32 -17.98
N ALA A 82 1.45 8.21 -18.98
CA ALA A 82 1.80 8.41 -20.37
C ALA A 82 1.73 9.89 -20.76
N ASP A 83 0.78 10.62 -20.17
CA ASP A 83 0.55 12.04 -20.43
C ASP A 83 -0.23 12.65 -19.25
N VAL A 84 0.18 13.83 -18.78
CA VAL A 84 -0.52 14.60 -17.74
C VAL A 84 -0.67 16.03 -18.25
N PRO A 85 -1.81 16.36 -18.86
CA PRO A 85 -1.99 17.62 -19.61
C PRO A 85 -2.17 18.84 -18.71
N GLU A 86 -2.65 18.65 -17.48
CA GLU A 86 -2.86 19.71 -16.50
C GLU A 86 -2.73 19.17 -15.06
N THR A 87 -2.44 20.07 -14.13
CA THR A 87 -2.43 19.76 -12.69
C THR A 87 -3.81 19.29 -12.25
N THR A 88 -3.87 18.12 -11.60
CA THR A 88 -5.13 17.52 -11.18
C THR A 88 -4.99 16.68 -9.92
N ASP A 89 -6.13 16.46 -9.27
CA ASP A 89 -6.26 15.53 -8.18
C ASP A 89 -6.28 14.11 -8.73
N PHE A 90 -5.34 13.30 -8.26
CA PHE A 90 -5.27 11.88 -8.56
C PHE A 90 -5.55 11.09 -7.30
N TRP A 91 -6.42 10.09 -7.41
CA TRP A 91 -6.71 9.21 -6.30
C TRP A 91 -6.69 7.76 -6.74
N VAL A 92 -6.24 6.89 -5.85
CA VAL A 92 -6.22 5.46 -6.04
C VAL A 92 -6.85 4.78 -4.83
N ARG A 93 -7.81 3.90 -5.11
CA ARG A 93 -8.43 2.99 -4.16
C ARG A 93 -7.86 1.61 -4.35
N MET A 94 -7.32 1.07 -3.27
CA MET A 94 -6.78 -0.28 -3.25
C MET A 94 -7.19 -1.01 -1.96
N PRO A 95 -7.35 -2.34 -2.03
CA PRO A 95 -7.58 -3.14 -0.83
C PRO A 95 -6.36 -3.09 0.10
N ASP A 96 -6.60 -3.21 1.40
CA ASP A 96 -5.55 -3.20 2.43
C ASP A 96 -4.51 -4.31 2.24
N ASP A 97 -4.89 -5.36 1.49
CA ASP A 97 -4.04 -6.50 1.18
C ASP A 97 -2.92 -6.19 0.15
N VAL A 98 -3.01 -5.07 -0.58
CA VAL A 98 -2.06 -4.72 -1.65
C VAL A 98 -0.84 -3.96 -1.10
N ILE A 99 -1.07 -2.81 -0.46
CA ILE A 99 -0.03 -2.04 0.23
C ILE A 99 -0.58 -1.53 1.55
N TYR A 100 0.15 -1.81 2.63
CA TYR A 100 -0.21 -1.38 3.96
C TYR A 100 0.91 -0.54 4.59
N ALA A 101 0.52 0.58 5.20
CA ALA A 101 1.40 1.38 6.03
C ALA A 101 1.05 1.23 7.52
N GLU A 102 2.05 0.88 8.32
CA GLU A 102 1.88 0.84 9.77
C GLU A 102 1.57 2.25 10.29
N LYS A 103 0.51 2.33 11.11
CA LYS A 103 -0.01 3.60 11.63
C LYS A 103 -0.31 4.61 10.52
N GLU A 104 -0.68 4.12 9.33
CA GLU A 104 -1.13 4.97 8.22
C GLU A 104 -0.04 5.90 7.66
N ASN A 105 1.25 5.57 7.86
CA ASN A 105 2.37 6.37 7.35
C ASN A 105 2.78 5.91 5.94
N TYR A 106 2.06 6.38 4.92
CA TYR A 106 2.51 6.26 3.54
C TYR A 106 3.54 7.34 3.23
N ILE A 107 4.41 7.08 2.26
CA ILE A 107 5.24 8.12 1.63
C ILE A 107 4.79 8.17 0.17
N VAL A 108 4.36 9.33 -0.30
CA VAL A 108 3.88 9.52 -1.66
C VAL A 108 4.85 10.43 -2.38
N LEU A 109 5.48 9.90 -3.42
CA LEU A 109 6.45 10.60 -4.22
C LEU A 109 5.87 10.87 -5.61
N VAL A 110 5.87 12.13 -6.03
CA VAL A 110 5.59 12.54 -7.41
C VAL A 110 6.91 12.98 -8.03
N ASP A 111 7.34 12.28 -9.07
CA ASP A 111 8.65 12.43 -9.72
C ASP A 111 9.84 12.42 -8.73
N GLY A 112 9.69 11.62 -7.67
CA GLY A 112 10.70 11.47 -6.60
C GLY A 112 10.64 12.55 -5.50
N ILE A 113 9.68 13.47 -5.56
CA ILE A 113 9.47 14.52 -4.56
C ILE A 113 8.31 14.11 -3.65
N ASP A 114 8.51 14.19 -2.33
CA ASP A 114 7.43 13.97 -1.36
C ASP A 114 6.44 15.13 -1.41
N THR A 115 5.22 14.84 -1.87
CA THR A 115 4.15 15.84 -2.03
C THR A 115 3.11 15.78 -0.91
N GLY A 116 3.18 14.79 -0.02
CA GLY A 116 2.11 14.46 0.92
C GLY A 116 0.96 13.69 0.27
N TYR A 117 -0.08 13.42 1.05
CA TYR A 117 -1.27 12.69 0.60
C TYR A 117 -2.43 12.81 1.59
N ASP A 118 -3.64 12.59 1.06
CA ASP A 118 -4.82 12.31 1.85
C ASP A 118 -5.13 10.83 1.90
N LEU A 119 -5.57 10.37 3.07
CA LEU A 119 -5.96 9.00 3.30
C LEU A 119 -7.41 8.92 3.76
N MET A 120 -8.19 8.09 3.08
CA MET A 120 -9.53 7.69 3.51
C MET A 120 -9.60 6.19 3.69
N LYS A 121 -10.19 5.76 4.80
CA LYS A 121 -10.36 4.34 5.14
C LYS A 121 -11.78 3.85 4.90
N PHE A 122 -11.87 2.70 4.25
CA PHE A 122 -13.06 1.87 4.15
C PHE A 122 -12.84 0.59 4.97
N PRO A 123 -13.88 -0.24 5.18
CA PRO A 123 -13.75 -1.45 6.00
C PRO A 123 -12.70 -2.47 5.52
N ASN A 124 -12.44 -2.54 4.22
CA ASN A 124 -11.47 -3.48 3.62
C ASN A 124 -10.51 -2.82 2.61
N ASP A 125 -10.72 -1.53 2.32
CA ASP A 125 -9.96 -0.79 1.32
C ASP A 125 -9.54 0.55 1.91
N HIS A 126 -8.58 1.20 1.27
CA HIS A 126 -8.26 2.58 1.54
C HIS A 126 -8.05 3.34 0.23
N VAL A 127 -8.21 4.65 0.32
CA VAL A 127 -8.00 5.56 -0.80
C VAL A 127 -6.92 6.56 -0.44
N ILE A 128 -5.95 6.66 -1.34
CA ILE A 128 -4.87 7.64 -1.26
C ILE A 128 -5.13 8.67 -2.35
N GLY A 129 -5.35 9.92 -1.92
CA GLY A 129 -5.45 11.08 -2.80
C GLY A 129 -4.16 11.88 -2.78
N LEU A 130 -3.74 12.37 -3.94
CA LEU A 130 -2.59 13.25 -4.11
C LEU A 130 -2.83 14.22 -5.28
N ILE A 131 -1.96 15.21 -5.41
CA ILE A 131 -1.98 16.15 -6.54
C ILE A 131 -0.83 15.80 -7.47
N ILE A 132 -1.12 15.63 -8.75
CA ILE A 132 -0.11 15.51 -9.83
C ILE A 132 -0.10 16.80 -10.65
N THR A 133 1.06 17.20 -11.16
CA THR A 133 1.22 18.41 -11.97
C THR A 133 1.29 18.09 -13.45
N GLU A 134 1.23 19.12 -14.30
CA GLU A 134 1.58 18.97 -15.72
C GLU A 134 2.93 18.25 -15.87
N ASP A 135 3.02 17.39 -16.89
CA ASP A 135 4.21 16.60 -17.22
C ASP A 135 4.68 15.60 -16.15
N THR A 136 3.87 15.29 -15.12
CA THR A 136 4.21 14.23 -14.17
C THR A 136 4.35 12.88 -14.87
N GLU A 137 5.49 12.21 -14.70
CA GLU A 137 5.77 10.92 -15.34
C GLU A 137 5.62 9.76 -14.35
N HIS A 138 6.03 9.97 -13.10
CA HIS A 138 6.17 8.93 -12.11
C HIS A 138 5.47 9.29 -10.79
N VAL A 139 4.58 8.41 -10.34
CA VAL A 139 3.99 8.48 -9.00
C VAL A 139 4.32 7.20 -8.27
N GLU A 140 4.83 7.31 -7.05
CA GLU A 140 5.21 6.19 -6.21
C GLU A 140 4.56 6.32 -4.83
N ILE A 141 3.79 5.31 -4.44
CA ILE A 141 3.17 5.23 -3.11
C ILE A 141 3.87 4.12 -2.33
N ILE A 142 4.65 4.49 -1.32
CA ILE A 142 5.46 3.58 -0.51
C ILE A 142 4.73 3.29 0.80
N GLY A 143 4.51 2.00 1.09
CA GLY A 143 4.00 1.51 2.36
C GLY A 143 5.09 0.97 3.28
N THR A 144 4.70 0.53 4.47
CA THR A 144 5.61 -0.16 5.40
C THR A 144 5.73 -1.65 5.08
N TYR A 145 4.68 -2.22 4.49
CA TYR A 145 4.61 -3.59 4.01
C TYR A 145 3.80 -3.62 2.71
N VAL A 146 4.39 -4.16 1.65
CA VAL A 146 3.63 -4.95 0.67
C VAL A 146 3.57 -6.32 1.30
N ILE A 147 2.37 -6.91 1.45
CA ILE A 147 2.25 -8.21 2.11
C ILE A 147 3.17 -9.20 1.38
N PRO A 148 4.26 -9.68 2.02
CA PRO A 148 4.80 -10.95 1.60
C PRO A 148 3.84 -11.95 2.22
N GLU A 149 3.08 -12.66 1.39
CA GLU A 149 2.60 -13.93 1.90
C GLU A 149 3.88 -14.70 2.24
N PHE A 150 4.16 -14.88 3.53
CA PHE A 150 4.68 -16.18 3.91
C PHE A 150 3.60 -17.13 3.44
N GLY A 151 3.71 -17.56 2.18
CA GLY A 151 2.70 -18.36 1.52
C GLY A 151 2.39 -19.53 2.43
N SER A 152 1.23 -20.13 2.29
CA SER A 152 0.86 -21.35 3.03
C SER A 152 2.03 -22.35 3.16
N ILE A 153 2.93 -22.39 2.17
CA ILE A 153 4.24 -23.06 2.16
C ILE A 153 5.16 -22.69 3.34
N ALA A 154 5.42 -21.41 3.64
CA ALA A 154 6.27 -20.99 4.74
C ALA A 154 5.69 -21.40 6.10
N VAL A 155 4.37 -21.30 6.27
CA VAL A 155 3.67 -21.80 7.48
C VAL A 155 3.76 -23.33 7.57
N MET A 156 3.63 -24.04 6.45
CA MET A 156 3.82 -25.49 6.41
C MET A 156 5.24 -25.89 6.79
N ILE A 157 6.27 -25.24 6.24
CA ILE A 157 7.68 -25.50 6.54
C ILE A 157 7.97 -25.22 8.02
N LEU A 158 7.43 -24.13 8.57
CA LEU A 158 7.55 -23.79 9.98
C LEU A 158 6.90 -24.87 10.86
N GLY A 159 5.68 -25.29 10.52
CA GLY A 159 4.97 -26.36 11.24
C GLY A 159 5.73 -27.69 11.22
N ILE A 160 6.26 -28.10 10.06
CA ILE A 160 7.08 -29.31 9.92
C ILE A 160 8.38 -29.20 10.74
N SER A 161 9.05 -28.04 10.71
CA SER A 161 10.26 -27.80 11.48
C SER A 161 10.03 -27.92 12.99
N ILE A 162 8.97 -27.30 13.52
CA ILE A 162 8.65 -27.36 14.96
C ILE A 162 8.37 -28.81 15.37
N LEU A 163 7.56 -29.53 14.59
CA LEU A 163 7.28 -30.94 14.84
C LEU A 163 8.55 -31.81 14.84
N GLY A 164 9.47 -31.55 13.89
CA GLY A 164 10.76 -32.24 13.81
C GLY A 164 11.64 -32.00 15.05
N VAL A 165 11.77 -30.74 15.48
CA VAL A 165 12.55 -30.37 16.67
C VAL A 165 11.96 -31.00 17.94
N VAL A 166 10.64 -30.96 18.11
CA VAL A 166 9.97 -31.55 19.27
C VAL A 166 10.16 -33.07 19.30
N TYR A 167 10.02 -33.73 18.15
CA TYR A 167 10.25 -35.17 18.03
C TYR A 167 11.70 -35.57 18.37
N TYR A 168 12.68 -34.84 17.83
CA TYR A 168 14.10 -35.09 18.08
C TYR A 168 14.49 -34.81 19.54
N SER A 169 14.01 -33.70 20.13
CA SER A 169 14.26 -33.31 21.52
C SER A 169 13.72 -34.34 22.53
N ARG A 170 12.54 -34.92 22.27
CA ARG A 170 12.01 -36.03 23.09
C ARG A 170 12.90 -37.28 23.02
N ARG A 171 13.57 -37.54 21.91
CA ARG A 171 14.49 -38.68 21.76
C ARG A 171 15.84 -38.45 22.45
N SER A 172 16.39 -37.23 22.43
CA SER A 172 17.68 -36.95 23.10
C SER A 172 17.55 -36.82 24.62
N SER A 173 16.39 -36.37 25.12
CA SER A 173 16.09 -36.28 26.56
C SER A 173 15.98 -37.65 27.27
N GLY A 174 15.94 -38.76 26.50
CA GLY A 174 15.90 -40.13 27.00
C GLY A 174 17.27 -40.74 27.37
N LEU A 175 18.39 -40.08 27.09
CA LEU A 175 19.69 -40.48 27.65
C LEU A 175 19.79 -39.98 29.09
N CYS A 176 19.13 -40.72 29.98
CA CYS A 176 19.32 -40.65 31.41
C CYS A 176 20.83 -40.60 31.71
N MET A 177 21.25 -39.50 32.33
CA MET A 177 22.58 -39.32 32.90
C MET A 177 22.79 -40.47 33.89
N SER A 178 23.50 -41.53 33.46
CA SER A 178 23.88 -42.62 34.35
C SER A 178 24.78 -42.03 35.42
N ARG A 179 24.23 -41.93 36.63
CA ARG A 179 24.87 -41.46 37.85
C ARG A 179 26.02 -42.41 38.17
N ILE A 180 27.23 -42.08 37.71
CA ILE A 180 28.47 -42.75 38.12
C ILE A 180 28.71 -42.35 39.58
N ASN A 181 28.26 -43.20 40.49
CA ASN A 181 28.73 -43.23 41.86
C ASN A 181 29.62 -44.46 41.97
N ASP A 182 30.92 -44.28 41.73
CA ASP A 182 31.91 -45.31 42.03
C ASP A 182 32.56 -45.02 43.39
N LYS A 183 32.92 -46.12 44.06
CA LYS A 183 33.24 -46.25 45.49
C LYS A 183 34.47 -45.49 45.97
#